data_AF-A0A4U7KN15-F1
#
_entry.id   AF-A0A4U7KN15-F1
#
_cell.length_a   1.000
_cell.length_b   1.000
_cell.length_c   1.000
_cell.angle_alpha   90.00
_cell.angle_beta   90.00
_cell.angle_gamma   90.00
#
_symmetry.space_group_name_H-M   'P 1'
#
loop_
_entity.id
_entity.type
_entity.pdbx_description
1 polymer ?
#
loop_
_entity_poly.entity_id
_entity_poly.type
_entity_poly.pdbx_seq_one_letter_code
_entity_poly.pdbx_strand_id
1 'polypeptide(L)'
;MIQHQASSSQVPQLTKFQFFSSDSVWAASPQADSFYAAETKRPAFRSTRLKETDTRLSESLWTKSRAGNKASRRNYLFFLGGATVGLLAAAAIVVEGYLSVKNHKYCLVLEDHFDGPLDTSVWKHEVQAGGFASHEFQRTTDSANNSFTNDGKLYIVPTLTSDQLGVSAITNGYQLNLTQTGKCTASDLSDANCVAISDSASGTVLPPVQSARLTTKGTRSIKYGRVEVRAKMSKGDWTWPSVWMLPRDNVYGDWPASGEIDIAESKGNAVKSRQDQFGNTVRSSLHFGPNTEQDHWFSATGVSTLFRSYFNDEFYTFGLEWDEESIWTWRGTRSRKSFEKKFDRNLWESSNFLPATKNGSVVNNPWKSSLHTNIAPFDQDFYLILDVAVGGTNGYFNDGDPSTPDKPWSNSGINPRADFWKARDSWVPTWPQDPKERGMAVDYVKMWQQC
;
A
#
# COMPACT_ATOMS: atom_id res chain seq x y z
N MET A 1 4.13 -66.05 -21.34
CA MET A 1 5.39 -66.83 -21.32
C MET A 1 6.28 -66.16 -20.27
N ILE A 2 6.55 -66.81 -19.13
CA ILE A 2 7.56 -67.89 -18.93
C ILE A 2 8.97 -67.23 -18.89
N GLN A 3 9.48 -66.88 -17.69
CA GLN A 3 10.34 -67.68 -16.78
C GLN A 3 11.85 -67.52 -17.12
N HIS A 4 12.85 -67.64 -16.21
CA HIS A 4 12.86 -67.94 -14.76
C HIS A 4 14.20 -67.48 -14.10
N GLN A 5 14.18 -67.19 -12.77
CA GLN A 5 15.16 -67.56 -11.69
C GLN A 5 16.69 -67.34 -11.84
N ALA A 6 17.52 -67.11 -10.80
CA ALA A 6 17.38 -66.89 -9.32
C ALA A 6 18.68 -66.13 -8.82
N SER A 7 19.20 -66.11 -7.57
CA SER A 7 18.92 -66.80 -6.28
C SER A 7 19.48 -66.07 -5.03
N SER A 8 18.78 -66.28 -3.90
CA SER A 8 19.19 -66.36 -2.46
C SER A 8 20.66 -66.27 -2.01
N SER A 9 20.99 -65.84 -0.77
CA SER A 9 20.33 -66.07 0.55
C SER A 9 20.33 -64.84 1.50
N GLN A 10 19.30 -64.53 2.32
CA GLN A 10 18.89 -65.16 3.62
C GLN A 10 20.04 -65.18 4.67
N VAL A 11 20.02 -64.56 5.88
CA VAL A 11 19.00 -64.12 6.90
C VAL A 11 18.45 -65.31 7.71
N PRO A 12 18.59 -65.38 9.08
CA PRO A 12 17.67 -64.72 10.04
C PRO A 12 18.24 -64.33 11.44
N GLN A 13 17.34 -63.92 12.37
CA GLN A 13 17.58 -63.56 13.80
C GLN A 13 17.27 -64.72 14.78
N LEU A 14 17.70 -64.66 16.06
CA LEU A 14 16.81 -64.60 17.26
C LEU A 14 17.51 -64.71 18.66
N THR A 15 16.75 -64.39 19.71
CA THR A 15 17.05 -64.22 21.15
C THR A 15 17.32 -65.50 22.00
N LYS A 16 18.08 -65.40 23.12
CA LYS A 16 17.56 -65.63 24.53
C LYS A 16 18.60 -65.57 25.69
N PHE A 17 18.18 -64.93 26.81
CA PHE A 17 18.33 -65.18 28.27
C PHE A 17 19.48 -66.03 28.94
N GLN A 18 20.04 -65.44 30.04
CA GLN A 18 20.53 -65.97 31.36
C GLN A 18 21.20 -67.37 31.48
N PHE A 19 22.27 -67.59 32.27
CA PHE A 19 22.30 -67.60 33.76
C PHE A 19 23.74 -67.85 34.35
N PHE A 20 23.93 -67.65 35.67
CA PHE A 20 25.01 -68.10 36.62
C PHE A 20 26.50 -67.96 36.20
N SER A 21 27.49 -67.41 36.94
CA SER A 21 27.85 -67.26 38.38
C SER A 21 28.74 -68.37 38.99
N SER A 22 30.01 -68.04 39.29
CA SER A 22 30.82 -68.67 40.35
C SER A 22 32.10 -67.87 40.67
N ASP A 23 32.22 -67.37 41.89
CA ASP A 23 33.28 -67.62 42.89
C ASP A 23 34.60 -68.31 42.43
N SER A 24 35.80 -68.02 43.00
CA SER A 24 36.20 -67.03 44.03
C SER A 24 37.74 -66.91 44.24
N VAL A 25 38.22 -65.68 44.48
CA VAL A 25 39.29 -65.26 45.45
C VAL A 25 40.74 -65.81 45.32
N TRP A 26 41.69 -65.08 45.95
CA TRP A 26 43.15 -65.31 46.12
C TRP A 26 44.05 -64.84 44.96
N ALA A 27 44.39 -63.54 44.81
CA ALA A 27 44.84 -62.48 45.74
C ALA A 27 46.35 -62.53 46.10
N ALA A 28 47.09 -61.57 45.53
CA ALA A 28 48.41 -61.12 45.99
C ALA A 28 48.63 -59.65 45.57
N SER A 29 49.15 -58.83 46.48
CA SER A 29 49.40 -57.38 46.33
C SER A 29 50.38 -56.92 47.41
N PRO A 30 50.91 -55.67 47.41
CA PRO A 30 50.98 -54.66 46.33
C PRO A 30 52.42 -54.10 46.12
N GLN A 31 52.63 -53.25 45.11
CA GLN A 31 53.59 -52.12 45.21
C GLN A 31 53.35 -51.03 44.15
N ALA A 32 53.77 -49.80 44.48
CA ALA A 32 53.87 -48.60 43.62
C ALA A 32 52.56 -47.97 43.07
N ASP A 33 52.00 -47.09 43.89
CA ASP A 33 51.58 -45.71 43.55
C ASP A 33 52.33 -45.09 42.35
N SER A 34 51.82 -44.16 41.54
CA SER A 34 50.55 -43.38 41.47
C SER A 34 50.47 -42.72 40.06
N PHE A 35 49.55 -41.83 39.65
CA PHE A 35 48.50 -40.99 40.29
C PHE A 35 47.32 -40.77 39.31
N TYR A 36 46.28 -40.03 39.72
CA TYR A 36 45.09 -39.72 38.93
C TYR A 36 45.15 -38.35 38.25
N ALA A 37 44.55 -38.23 37.05
CA ALA A 37 44.15 -36.94 36.48
C ALA A 37 42.72 -36.59 36.94
N ALA A 38 42.50 -35.36 37.41
CA ALA A 38 41.25 -34.97 38.10
C ALA A 38 40.22 -34.27 37.18
N GLU A 39 38.95 -34.62 37.36
CA GLU A 39 37.80 -34.03 36.65
C GLU A 39 37.46 -32.63 37.18
N THR A 40 37.51 -31.61 36.32
CA THR A 40 37.41 -30.20 36.71
C THR A 40 35.96 -29.71 36.82
N LYS A 41 35.35 -29.92 37.99
CA LYS A 41 34.05 -29.32 38.35
C LYS A 41 34.11 -27.78 38.24
N ARG A 42 33.32 -27.21 37.32
CA ARG A 42 33.12 -25.75 37.23
C ARG A 42 32.50 -25.22 38.54
N PRO A 43 32.94 -24.07 39.06
CA PRO A 43 32.38 -23.51 40.29
C PRO A 43 30.92 -23.09 40.11
N ALA A 44 30.08 -23.35 41.12
CA ALA A 44 28.69 -22.93 41.11
C ALA A 44 28.57 -21.39 41.15
N PHE A 45 27.55 -20.85 40.47
CA PHE A 45 27.27 -19.42 40.41
C PHE A 45 26.99 -18.84 41.79
N ARG A 46 27.91 -18.00 42.30
CA ARG A 46 27.69 -17.22 43.53
C ARG A 46 26.76 -16.04 43.22
N SER A 47 25.55 -16.09 43.75
CA SER A 47 24.64 -14.93 43.71
C SER A 47 25.26 -13.73 44.44
N THR A 48 25.16 -12.55 43.83
CA THR A 48 25.56 -11.26 44.41
C THR A 48 24.48 -10.63 45.29
N ARG A 49 23.37 -11.33 45.55
CA ARG A 49 22.29 -10.86 46.42
C ARG A 49 22.79 -10.73 47.86
N LEU A 50 22.91 -9.48 48.32
CA LEU A 50 23.20 -9.12 49.72
C LEU A 50 22.26 -9.86 50.68
N LYS A 51 22.79 -10.30 51.82
CA LYS A 51 21.97 -10.95 52.85
C LYS A 51 21.32 -9.90 53.71
N GLU A 52 20.20 -10.24 54.34
CA GLU A 52 19.47 -9.36 55.25
C GLU A 52 20.32 -8.91 56.47
N THR A 53 21.37 -9.67 56.80
CA THR A 53 22.38 -9.32 57.81
C THR A 53 23.41 -8.29 57.36
N ASP A 54 23.58 -8.03 56.05
CA ASP A 54 24.46 -6.97 55.52
C ASP A 54 23.86 -5.56 55.72
N THR A 55 22.63 -5.47 56.24
CA THR A 55 21.92 -4.20 56.53
C THR A 55 22.67 -3.27 57.49
N ARG A 56 23.66 -3.73 58.25
CA ARG A 56 24.56 -2.85 59.02
C ARG A 56 25.48 -1.96 58.16
N LEU A 57 25.54 -2.18 56.85
CA LEU A 57 26.19 -1.29 55.87
C LEU A 57 25.19 -0.38 55.12
N SER A 58 23.88 -0.47 55.37
CA SER A 58 22.86 0.26 54.59
C SER A 58 22.84 1.77 54.84
N GLU A 59 23.38 2.23 55.97
CA GLU A 59 23.66 3.65 56.23
C GLU A 59 25.17 3.90 56.25
N SER A 60 25.76 4.25 55.09
CA SER A 60 27.17 4.65 55.10
C SER A 60 27.35 5.93 55.91
N LEU A 61 28.23 5.90 56.91
CA LEU A 61 28.48 7.03 57.85
C LEU A 61 28.85 8.34 57.13
N TRP A 62 29.36 8.23 55.90
CA TRP A 62 29.60 9.36 55.01
C TRP A 62 28.34 10.21 54.77
N THR A 63 27.16 9.61 54.58
CA THR A 63 25.91 10.35 54.32
C THR A 63 25.52 11.27 55.48
N LYS A 64 25.76 10.83 56.72
CA LYS A 64 25.50 11.60 57.95
C LYS A 64 26.60 12.64 58.24
N SER A 65 27.74 12.60 57.54
CA SER A 65 28.82 13.58 57.73
C SER A 65 28.52 14.94 57.08
N ARG A 66 29.17 16.01 57.58
CA ARG A 66 29.10 17.36 56.97
C ARG A 66 29.62 17.38 55.53
N ALA A 67 30.56 16.51 55.19
CA ALA A 67 31.11 16.37 53.84
C ALA A 67 30.11 15.69 52.88
N GLY A 68 29.52 14.56 53.30
CA GLY A 68 28.50 13.85 52.51
C GLY A 68 27.23 14.68 52.30
N ASN A 69 26.76 15.41 53.32
CA ASN A 69 25.66 16.36 53.16
C ASN A 69 25.97 17.49 52.16
N LYS A 70 27.20 18.04 52.17
CA LYS A 70 27.65 19.04 51.17
C LYS A 70 27.72 18.45 49.76
N ALA A 71 28.21 17.21 49.62
CA ALA A 71 28.28 16.51 48.35
C ALA A 71 26.89 16.14 47.81
N SER A 72 26.00 15.62 48.66
CA SER A 72 24.60 15.31 48.33
C SER A 72 23.87 16.57 47.83
N ARG A 73 23.95 17.69 48.56
CA ARG A 73 23.34 18.96 48.12
C ARG A 73 23.92 19.45 46.78
N ARG A 74 25.21 19.27 46.54
CA ARG A 74 25.84 19.61 45.24
C ARG A 74 25.33 18.72 44.12
N ASN A 75 25.23 17.41 44.34
CA ASN A 75 24.73 16.46 43.36
C ASN A 75 23.24 16.71 43.05
N TYR A 76 22.44 17.03 44.06
CA TYR A 76 21.03 17.44 43.90
C TYR A 76 20.90 18.73 43.09
N LEU A 77 21.75 19.74 43.34
CA LEU A 77 21.78 20.97 42.53
C LEU A 77 22.24 20.73 41.08
N PHE A 78 23.21 19.83 40.84
CA PHE A 78 23.57 19.41 39.48
C PHE A 78 22.42 18.66 38.78
N PHE A 79 21.70 17.78 39.49
CA PHE A 79 20.54 17.08 38.97
C PHE A 79 19.40 18.07 38.63
N LEU A 80 19.04 18.98 39.53
CA LEU A 80 18.05 20.03 39.28
C LEU A 80 18.46 20.96 38.13
N GLY A 81 19.74 21.31 38.03
CA GLY A 81 20.28 22.11 36.92
C GLY A 81 20.12 21.38 35.59
N GLY A 82 20.57 20.13 35.50
CA GLY A 82 20.44 19.30 34.29
C GLY A 82 18.99 19.04 33.91
N ALA A 83 18.11 18.74 34.87
CA ALA A 83 16.69 18.55 34.65
C ALA A 83 16.00 19.83 34.17
N THR A 84 16.31 20.98 34.77
CA THR A 84 15.79 22.29 34.33
C THR A 84 16.25 22.63 32.91
N VAL A 85 17.54 22.43 32.59
CA VAL A 85 18.06 22.63 31.22
C VAL A 85 17.40 21.69 30.23
N GLY A 86 17.19 20.41 30.58
CA GLY A 86 16.49 19.44 29.74
C GLY A 86 15.03 19.82 29.48
N LEU A 87 14.31 20.31 30.52
CA LEU A 87 12.94 20.80 30.37
C LEU A 87 12.85 22.08 29.52
N LEU A 88 13.80 23.02 29.69
CA LEU A 88 13.87 24.23 28.86
C LEU A 88 14.21 23.91 27.40
N ALA A 89 15.11 22.96 27.15
CA ALA A 89 15.43 22.49 25.80
C ALA A 89 14.22 21.79 25.14
N ALA A 90 13.52 20.93 25.88
CA ALA A 90 12.29 20.30 25.41
C ALA A 90 11.18 21.32 25.10
N ALA A 91 11.01 22.33 25.97
CA ALA A 91 10.07 23.43 25.73
C ALA A 91 10.45 24.26 24.49
N ALA A 92 11.74 24.56 24.29
CA ALA A 92 12.22 25.25 23.10
C ALA A 92 11.92 24.47 21.81
N ILE A 93 12.19 23.16 21.79
CA ILE A 93 11.88 22.28 20.65
C ILE A 93 10.37 22.24 20.36
N VAL A 94 9.53 22.21 21.40
CA VAL A 94 8.06 22.25 21.23
C VAL A 94 7.59 23.60 20.69
N VAL A 95 8.18 24.71 21.13
CA VAL A 95 7.86 26.06 20.63
C VAL A 95 8.34 26.26 19.19
N GLU A 96 9.55 25.81 18.84
CA GLU A 96 10.07 25.81 17.47
C GLU A 96 9.21 24.94 16.54
N GLY A 97 8.83 23.74 17.00
CA GLY A 97 7.89 22.86 16.29
C GLY A 97 6.50 23.49 16.09
N TYR A 98 5.97 24.21 17.09
CA TYR A 98 4.69 24.92 16.96
C TYR A 98 4.78 26.12 16.00
N LEU A 99 5.84 26.93 16.08
CA LEU A 99 6.01 28.14 15.26
C LEU A 99 6.40 27.85 13.81
N SER A 100 6.97 26.69 13.53
CA SER A 100 7.30 26.25 12.16
C SER A 100 6.09 25.68 11.39
N VAL A 101 4.95 25.41 12.05
CA VAL A 101 3.72 25.02 11.36
C VAL A 101 3.08 26.23 10.68
N LYS A 102 3.14 26.26 9.34
CA LYS A 102 2.38 27.22 8.54
C LYS A 102 0.88 27.02 8.76
N ASN A 103 0.22 28.10 9.17
CA ASN A 103 -1.23 28.14 9.34
C ASN A 103 -1.86 28.83 8.12
N HIS A 104 -1.97 28.08 7.02
CA HIS A 104 -2.74 28.51 5.85
C HIS A 104 -4.22 28.64 6.20
N LYS A 105 -4.85 29.71 5.72
CA LYS A 105 -6.30 29.84 5.71
C LYS A 105 -6.85 29.09 4.50
N TYR A 106 -7.94 28.37 4.71
CA TYR A 106 -8.53 27.45 3.74
C TYR A 106 -10.02 27.71 3.57
N CYS A 107 -10.48 27.86 2.33
CA CYS A 107 -11.87 28.06 1.94
C CYS A 107 -12.45 26.75 1.40
N LEU A 108 -13.67 26.41 1.79
CA LEU A 108 -14.35 25.19 1.31
C LEU A 108 -14.73 25.34 -0.18
N VAL A 109 -14.41 24.31 -0.98
CA VAL A 109 -14.68 24.25 -2.42
C VAL A 109 -15.65 23.11 -2.76
N LEU A 110 -15.56 21.98 -2.03
CA LEU A 110 -16.51 20.88 -2.08
C LEU A 110 -16.71 20.30 -0.69
N GLU A 111 -17.95 20.00 -0.33
CA GLU A 111 -18.33 19.10 0.76
C GLU A 111 -19.51 18.26 0.27
N ASP A 112 -19.39 16.94 0.34
CA ASP A 112 -20.43 15.98 -0.01
C ASP A 112 -20.44 14.83 1.02
N HIS A 113 -21.63 14.48 1.49
CA HIS A 113 -21.90 13.40 2.46
C HIS A 113 -22.83 12.32 1.88
N PHE A 114 -23.22 12.43 0.60
CA PHE A 114 -23.99 11.41 -0.11
C PHE A 114 -25.34 11.02 0.55
N ASP A 115 -25.96 11.95 1.30
CA ASP A 115 -27.25 11.79 1.98
C ASP A 115 -28.46 11.64 1.04
N GLY A 116 -28.28 11.99 -0.25
CA GLY A 116 -29.29 11.88 -1.30
C GLY A 116 -28.76 11.24 -2.57
N PRO A 117 -29.50 11.30 -3.70
CA PRO A 117 -28.98 10.90 -5.01
C PRO A 117 -27.67 11.62 -5.34
N LEU A 118 -26.74 10.94 -6.01
CA LEU A 118 -25.43 11.48 -6.42
C LEU A 118 -25.60 12.84 -7.14
N ASP A 119 -24.95 13.90 -6.62
CA ASP A 119 -25.05 15.22 -7.23
C ASP A 119 -24.29 15.27 -8.56
N THR A 120 -25.04 15.10 -9.65
CA THR A 120 -24.53 15.21 -11.02
C THR A 120 -24.10 16.62 -11.42
N SER A 121 -24.32 17.65 -10.58
CA SER A 121 -23.73 18.99 -10.75
C SER A 121 -22.24 19.00 -10.38
N VAL A 122 -21.82 18.12 -9.46
CA VAL A 122 -20.42 17.91 -9.05
C VAL A 122 -19.84 16.68 -9.75
N TRP A 123 -20.44 15.52 -9.59
CA TRP A 123 -19.86 14.25 -10.03
C TRP A 123 -20.26 13.88 -11.45
N LYS A 124 -19.28 13.51 -12.27
CA LYS A 124 -19.45 12.96 -13.62
C LYS A 124 -18.91 11.54 -13.67
N HIS A 125 -19.60 10.65 -14.39
CA HIS A 125 -19.06 9.34 -14.75
C HIS A 125 -18.12 9.45 -15.95
N GLU A 126 -16.91 8.89 -15.85
CA GLU A 126 -16.10 8.60 -17.04
C GLU A 126 -16.47 7.19 -17.54
N VAL A 127 -17.11 7.07 -18.70
CA VAL A 127 -17.68 5.83 -19.26
C VAL A 127 -16.90 5.40 -20.51
N GLN A 128 -16.10 4.34 -20.36
CA GLN A 128 -15.19 3.81 -21.39
C GLN A 128 -15.07 2.27 -21.32
N ALA A 129 -14.58 1.65 -22.40
CA ALA A 129 -14.35 0.21 -22.51
C ALA A 129 -12.87 -0.19 -22.79
N GLY A 130 -12.00 0.78 -23.10
CA GLY A 130 -10.59 0.52 -23.41
C GLY A 130 -9.76 0.02 -22.22
N GLY A 131 -10.04 0.51 -21.01
CA GLY A 131 -9.28 0.22 -19.79
C GLY A 131 -8.25 1.31 -19.41
N PHE A 132 -8.44 2.54 -19.89
CA PHE A 132 -7.62 3.72 -19.61
C PHE A 132 -6.11 3.48 -19.86
N ALA A 133 -5.24 4.30 -19.26
CA ALA A 133 -3.78 4.18 -19.41
C ALA A 133 -3.21 2.89 -18.79
N SER A 134 -3.93 2.28 -17.83
CA SER A 134 -3.44 1.09 -17.10
C SER A 134 -3.83 -0.25 -17.75
N HIS A 135 -4.51 -0.21 -18.91
CA HIS A 135 -5.01 -1.37 -19.66
C HIS A 135 -5.88 -2.32 -18.81
N GLU A 136 -6.74 -1.72 -17.99
CA GLU A 136 -7.58 -2.35 -16.99
C GLU A 136 -8.61 -3.33 -17.59
N PHE A 137 -9.15 -4.25 -16.78
CA PHE A 137 -10.03 -5.32 -17.28
C PHE A 137 -11.52 -5.06 -17.09
N GLN A 138 -11.90 -4.02 -16.34
CA GLN A 138 -13.26 -3.52 -16.31
C GLN A 138 -13.53 -2.49 -17.42
N ARG A 139 -14.79 -2.42 -17.85
CA ARG A 139 -15.36 -1.20 -18.45
C ARG A 139 -15.97 -0.34 -17.37
N THR A 140 -15.95 0.98 -17.52
CA THR A 140 -16.69 1.87 -16.62
C THR A 140 -18.10 2.14 -17.16
N THR A 141 -19.04 2.40 -16.26
CA THR A 141 -20.46 2.63 -16.60
C THR A 141 -21.08 3.75 -15.76
N ASP A 142 -22.22 4.25 -16.22
CA ASP A 142 -23.14 5.14 -15.51
C ASP A 142 -24.28 4.36 -14.80
N SER A 143 -24.09 3.05 -14.58
CA SER A 143 -25.13 2.17 -14.04
C SER A 143 -25.26 2.29 -12.52
N ALA A 144 -26.51 2.30 -12.04
CA ALA A 144 -26.84 2.14 -10.62
C ALA A 144 -26.32 0.83 -10.01
N ASN A 145 -25.96 -0.18 -10.82
CA ASN A 145 -25.30 -1.40 -10.36
C ASN A 145 -23.81 -1.19 -10.01
N ASN A 146 -23.18 -0.15 -10.55
CA ASN A 146 -21.75 0.12 -10.39
C ASN A 146 -21.44 1.38 -9.58
N SER A 147 -22.36 2.34 -9.54
CA SER A 147 -22.28 3.48 -8.62
C SER A 147 -23.67 3.89 -8.14
N PHE A 148 -23.86 3.99 -6.83
CA PHE A 148 -25.11 4.45 -6.23
C PHE A 148 -24.85 5.10 -4.87
N THR A 149 -25.77 5.97 -4.43
CA THR A 149 -25.76 6.50 -3.07
C THR A 149 -26.82 5.82 -2.21
N ASN A 150 -26.45 5.41 -0.99
CA ASN A 150 -27.35 4.80 -0.02
C ASN A 150 -26.74 4.90 1.40
N ASP A 151 -27.59 4.96 2.44
CA ASP A 151 -27.20 5.04 3.86
C ASP A 151 -26.18 6.15 4.21
N GLY A 152 -26.29 7.30 3.51
CA GLY A 152 -25.38 8.45 3.63
C GLY A 152 -23.97 8.16 3.14
N LYS A 153 -23.85 7.45 2.00
CA LYS A 153 -22.59 6.94 1.40
C LYS A 153 -22.73 6.79 -0.11
N LEU A 154 -21.65 7.06 -0.82
CA LEU A 154 -21.44 6.62 -2.21
C LEU A 154 -20.81 5.23 -2.21
N TYR A 155 -21.37 4.30 -2.97
CA TYR A 155 -20.76 3.01 -3.25
C TYR A 155 -20.27 2.96 -4.70
N ILE A 156 -19.05 2.48 -4.92
CA ILE A 156 -18.46 2.17 -6.23
C ILE A 156 -18.17 0.68 -6.27
N VAL A 157 -18.85 -0.06 -7.12
CA VAL A 157 -18.98 -1.53 -7.04
C VAL A 157 -18.60 -2.21 -8.36
N PRO A 158 -17.63 -3.14 -8.38
CA PRO A 158 -17.40 -4.00 -9.53
C PRO A 158 -18.50 -5.08 -9.65
N THR A 159 -18.93 -5.37 -10.87
CA THR A 159 -19.91 -6.43 -11.22
C THR A 159 -19.40 -7.18 -12.46
N LEU A 160 -19.95 -8.36 -12.79
CA LEU A 160 -19.52 -9.06 -14.01
C LEU A 160 -20.33 -8.57 -15.22
N THR A 161 -19.67 -8.35 -16.35
CA THR A 161 -20.35 -8.03 -17.62
C THR A 161 -21.26 -9.18 -18.07
N SER A 162 -20.94 -10.42 -17.67
CA SER A 162 -21.76 -11.61 -17.92
C SER A 162 -23.11 -11.59 -17.22
N ASP A 163 -23.28 -10.83 -16.13
CA ASP A 163 -24.53 -10.76 -15.38
C ASP A 163 -25.63 -10.03 -16.17
N GLN A 164 -25.24 -9.22 -17.15
CA GLN A 164 -26.13 -8.51 -18.07
C GLN A 164 -26.14 -9.12 -19.47
N LEU A 165 -24.98 -9.53 -20.01
CA LEU A 165 -24.82 -9.94 -21.41
C LEU A 165 -24.72 -11.46 -21.62
N GLY A 166 -24.61 -12.23 -20.54
CA GLY A 166 -24.33 -13.67 -20.58
C GLY A 166 -22.84 -13.98 -20.84
N VAL A 167 -22.44 -15.21 -20.49
CA VAL A 167 -21.04 -15.68 -20.61
C VAL A 167 -20.56 -15.72 -22.06
N SER A 168 -21.43 -16.09 -23.01
CA SER A 168 -21.09 -16.20 -24.44
C SER A 168 -20.69 -14.85 -25.05
N ALA A 169 -21.37 -13.76 -24.68
CA ALA A 169 -21.08 -12.41 -25.15
C ALA A 169 -19.68 -11.94 -24.74
N ILE A 170 -19.15 -12.40 -23.61
CA ILE A 170 -17.78 -12.08 -23.19
C ILE A 170 -16.76 -12.68 -24.15
N THR A 171 -17.02 -13.88 -24.67
CA THR A 171 -16.02 -14.71 -25.37
C THR A 171 -16.13 -14.75 -26.89
N ASN A 172 -17.29 -14.45 -27.49
CA ASN A 172 -17.44 -14.52 -28.94
C ASN A 172 -18.62 -13.72 -29.51
N GLY A 173 -18.40 -13.03 -30.62
CA GLY A 173 -19.44 -12.54 -31.52
C GLY A 173 -20.26 -11.36 -31.01
N TYR A 174 -19.81 -10.65 -29.97
CA TYR A 174 -20.51 -9.50 -29.41
C TYR A 174 -19.73 -8.20 -29.66
N GLN A 175 -20.42 -7.12 -30.03
CA GLN A 175 -19.87 -5.78 -30.10
C GLN A 175 -20.61 -4.85 -29.13
N LEU A 176 -19.88 -4.34 -28.14
CA LEU A 176 -20.29 -3.22 -27.29
C LEU A 176 -19.89 -1.92 -28.00
N ASN A 177 -20.85 -1.04 -28.32
CA ASN A 177 -20.56 0.27 -28.92
C ASN A 177 -21.14 1.41 -28.04
N LEU A 178 -20.25 2.12 -27.33
CA LEU A 178 -20.61 3.25 -26.46
C LEU A 178 -20.86 4.54 -27.25
N THR A 179 -20.28 4.68 -28.45
CA THR A 179 -20.49 5.83 -29.34
C THR A 179 -21.89 5.80 -29.95
N GLN A 180 -22.35 4.64 -30.42
CA GLN A 180 -23.71 4.43 -30.96
C GLN A 180 -24.81 4.70 -29.92
N THR A 181 -24.52 4.49 -28.64
CA THR A 181 -25.45 4.77 -27.52
C THR A 181 -25.29 6.18 -26.94
N GLY A 182 -24.38 7.01 -27.48
CA GLY A 182 -24.09 8.35 -26.98
C GLY A 182 -23.50 8.39 -25.56
N LYS A 183 -22.99 7.26 -25.06
CA LYS A 183 -22.53 7.09 -23.67
C LYS A 183 -21.02 7.20 -23.49
N CYS A 184 -20.22 7.12 -24.55
CA CYS A 184 -18.76 7.21 -24.39
C CYS A 184 -18.33 8.62 -23.96
N THR A 185 -17.49 8.71 -22.94
CA THR A 185 -16.93 10.00 -22.44
C THR A 185 -15.42 10.10 -22.63
N ALA A 186 -14.83 9.29 -23.52
CA ALA A 186 -13.43 9.39 -23.87
C ALA A 186 -13.15 10.70 -24.63
N SER A 187 -11.99 11.31 -24.40
CA SER A 187 -11.52 12.49 -25.15
C SER A 187 -11.21 12.14 -26.61
N ASP A 188 -10.67 10.94 -26.83
CA ASP A 188 -10.62 10.29 -28.14
C ASP A 188 -11.77 9.27 -28.26
N LEU A 189 -12.72 9.55 -29.14
CA LEU A 189 -13.88 8.71 -29.44
C LEU A 189 -13.59 7.52 -30.36
N SER A 190 -12.30 7.21 -30.60
CA SER A 190 -11.89 6.02 -31.35
C SER A 190 -12.46 4.72 -30.78
N ASP A 191 -12.55 3.72 -31.66
CA ASP A 191 -13.05 2.38 -31.31
C ASP A 191 -12.29 1.77 -30.13
N ALA A 192 -11.00 2.09 -29.92
CA ALA A 192 -10.20 1.54 -28.83
C ALA A 192 -10.73 1.91 -27.43
N ASN A 193 -11.32 3.11 -27.26
CA ASN A 193 -11.86 3.56 -25.97
C ASN A 193 -13.37 3.30 -25.85
N CYS A 194 -14.10 3.43 -26.96
CA CYS A 194 -15.56 3.44 -26.98
C CYS A 194 -16.21 2.14 -27.48
N VAL A 195 -15.44 1.23 -28.09
CA VAL A 195 -15.94 -0.03 -28.63
C VAL A 195 -15.16 -1.20 -28.01
N ALA A 196 -15.85 -2.30 -27.71
CA ALA A 196 -15.22 -3.55 -27.35
C ALA A 196 -15.88 -4.69 -28.14
N ILE A 197 -15.06 -5.61 -28.65
CA ILE A 197 -15.50 -6.74 -29.46
C ILE A 197 -15.00 -8.01 -28.79
N SER A 198 -15.84 -9.05 -28.75
CA SER A 198 -15.39 -10.41 -28.43
C SER A 198 -15.30 -11.26 -29.70
N ASP A 199 -14.21 -12.00 -29.84
CA ASP A 199 -13.98 -12.89 -30.97
C ASP A 199 -13.14 -14.10 -30.52
N SER A 200 -13.70 -15.28 -30.72
CA SER A 200 -13.04 -16.55 -30.37
C SER A 200 -11.89 -16.91 -31.31
N ALA A 201 -11.79 -16.33 -32.51
CA ALA A 201 -10.67 -16.58 -33.43
C ALA A 201 -9.39 -15.82 -33.04
N SER A 202 -9.49 -14.55 -32.64
CA SER A 202 -8.39 -13.77 -32.05
C SER A 202 -8.16 -14.08 -30.56
N GLY A 203 -9.16 -14.61 -29.87
CA GLY A 203 -9.16 -14.78 -28.42
C GLY A 203 -9.42 -13.49 -27.63
N THR A 204 -9.81 -12.42 -28.33
CA THR A 204 -10.20 -11.14 -27.71
C THR A 204 -11.53 -11.31 -26.97
N VAL A 205 -11.60 -10.77 -25.75
CA VAL A 205 -12.83 -10.76 -24.92
C VAL A 205 -13.31 -9.34 -24.67
N LEU A 206 -14.62 -9.18 -24.47
CA LEU A 206 -15.14 -7.96 -23.84
C LEU A 206 -14.49 -7.77 -22.45
N PRO A 207 -14.39 -6.54 -21.92
CA PRO A 207 -14.11 -6.30 -20.51
C PRO A 207 -15.01 -7.18 -19.62
N PRO A 208 -14.47 -8.22 -18.94
CA PRO A 208 -15.29 -9.19 -18.19
C PRO A 208 -16.00 -8.58 -16.98
N VAL A 209 -15.56 -7.40 -16.55
CA VAL A 209 -16.05 -6.67 -15.37
C VAL A 209 -16.64 -5.34 -15.80
N GLN A 210 -17.65 -4.87 -15.06
CA GLN A 210 -18.12 -3.48 -15.07
C GLN A 210 -17.78 -2.84 -13.74
N SER A 211 -17.46 -1.54 -13.74
CA SER A 211 -17.30 -0.72 -12.53
C SER A 211 -17.73 0.71 -12.84
N ALA A 212 -17.48 1.65 -11.93
CA ALA A 212 -17.67 3.08 -12.18
C ALA A 212 -16.42 3.87 -11.80
N ARG A 213 -16.25 5.00 -12.48
CA ARG A 213 -15.18 5.98 -12.25
C ARG A 213 -15.82 7.35 -12.24
N LEU A 214 -15.77 7.99 -11.08
CA LEU A 214 -16.43 9.26 -10.79
C LEU A 214 -15.40 10.37 -10.68
N THR A 215 -15.69 11.52 -11.27
CA THR A 215 -14.76 12.65 -11.31
C THR A 215 -15.44 13.99 -11.09
N THR A 216 -14.70 14.96 -10.53
CA THR A 216 -15.08 16.38 -10.44
C THR A 216 -14.55 17.23 -11.59
N LYS A 217 -14.06 16.58 -12.66
CA LYS A 217 -13.58 17.23 -13.90
C LYS A 217 -14.61 18.20 -14.48
N GLY A 218 -14.19 19.45 -14.67
CA GLY A 218 -15.06 20.53 -15.16
C GLY A 218 -16.10 21.04 -14.16
N THR A 219 -16.11 20.58 -12.91
CA THR A 219 -17.07 21.03 -11.87
C THR A 219 -16.38 21.56 -10.61
N ARG A 220 -15.35 20.88 -10.10
CA ARG A 220 -14.53 21.29 -8.95
C ARG A 220 -13.08 20.87 -9.14
N SER A 221 -12.17 21.80 -8.93
CA SER A 221 -10.72 21.59 -8.85
C SER A 221 -10.16 22.49 -7.76
N ILE A 222 -8.98 22.17 -7.22
CA ILE A 222 -8.24 23.07 -6.31
C ILE A 222 -6.76 23.13 -6.68
N LYS A 223 -6.12 24.27 -6.41
CA LYS A 223 -4.67 24.43 -6.33
C LYS A 223 -4.26 24.94 -4.95
N TYR A 224 -3.35 24.21 -4.30
CA TYR A 224 -2.86 24.44 -2.93
C TYR A 224 -4.02 24.42 -1.92
N GLY A 225 -4.03 23.41 -1.06
CA GLY A 225 -5.28 23.03 -0.43
C GLY A 225 -5.21 21.75 0.37
N ARG A 226 -6.39 21.28 0.76
CA ARG A 226 -6.62 20.03 1.45
C ARG A 226 -7.72 19.23 0.73
N VAL A 227 -7.52 17.92 0.64
CA VAL A 227 -8.58 16.96 0.32
C VAL A 227 -8.69 15.98 1.49
N GLU A 228 -9.92 15.65 1.90
CA GLU A 228 -10.21 14.56 2.83
C GLU A 228 -11.35 13.70 2.26
N VAL A 229 -11.07 12.41 2.02
CA VAL A 229 -12.03 11.41 1.56
C VAL A 229 -12.12 10.32 2.61
N ARG A 230 -13.28 10.14 3.24
CA ARG A 230 -13.49 9.06 4.21
C ARG A 230 -14.07 7.84 3.52
N ALA A 231 -13.32 6.75 3.42
CA ALA A 231 -13.73 5.56 2.69
C ALA A 231 -13.35 4.24 3.37
N LYS A 232 -14.12 3.19 3.10
CA LYS A 232 -13.76 1.78 3.21
C LYS A 232 -13.45 1.29 1.80
N MET A 233 -12.24 0.79 1.57
CA MET A 233 -11.77 0.29 0.28
C MET A 233 -12.53 -0.97 -0.18
N SER A 234 -12.44 -1.32 -1.47
CA SER A 234 -13.08 -2.52 -2.03
C SER A 234 -12.45 -3.83 -1.54
N LYS A 235 -13.19 -4.93 -1.67
CA LYS A 235 -12.79 -6.27 -1.21
C LYS A 235 -13.04 -7.32 -2.29
N GLY A 236 -12.05 -8.18 -2.49
CA GLY A 236 -12.04 -9.20 -3.53
C GLY A 236 -10.77 -9.13 -4.36
N ASP A 237 -10.26 -10.29 -4.76
CA ASP A 237 -8.99 -10.39 -5.50
C ASP A 237 -9.03 -9.57 -6.80
N TRP A 238 -7.89 -8.94 -7.10
CA TRP A 238 -7.63 -8.10 -8.28
C TRP A 238 -8.43 -6.79 -8.37
N THR A 239 -9.24 -6.44 -7.37
CA THR A 239 -9.84 -5.10 -7.28
C THR A 239 -8.81 -4.07 -6.82
N TRP A 240 -8.86 -2.87 -7.38
CA TRP A 240 -7.92 -1.77 -7.18
C TRP A 240 -8.73 -0.48 -6.94
N PRO A 241 -9.12 -0.19 -5.68
CA PRO A 241 -9.83 1.02 -5.31
C PRO A 241 -8.86 2.19 -5.17
N SER A 242 -9.22 3.33 -5.77
CA SER A 242 -8.34 4.50 -5.88
C SER A 242 -9.04 5.82 -5.56
N VAL A 243 -8.31 6.67 -4.82
CA VAL A 243 -8.65 8.06 -4.51
C VAL A 243 -7.47 8.92 -4.95
N TRP A 244 -7.64 9.68 -6.03
CA TRP A 244 -6.53 10.29 -6.76
C TRP A 244 -6.97 11.53 -7.54
N MET A 245 -6.01 12.28 -8.10
CA MET A 245 -6.27 13.55 -8.76
C MET A 245 -5.46 13.73 -10.05
N LEU A 246 -6.09 14.33 -11.06
CA LEU A 246 -5.47 14.75 -12.31
C LEU A 246 -5.55 16.29 -12.48
N PRO A 247 -4.64 16.92 -13.22
CA PRO A 247 -4.66 18.35 -13.51
C PRO A 247 -5.90 18.70 -14.35
N ARG A 248 -6.54 19.84 -14.06
CA ARG A 248 -7.66 20.37 -14.85
C ARG A 248 -7.25 20.63 -16.30
N ASP A 249 -6.05 21.16 -16.49
CA ASP A 249 -5.49 21.57 -17.76
C ASP A 249 -4.08 20.94 -17.93
N ASN A 250 -3.78 20.35 -19.09
CA ASN A 250 -2.47 19.74 -19.39
C ASN A 250 -1.41 20.83 -19.72
N VAL A 251 -1.16 21.76 -18.79
CA VAL A 251 -0.30 22.94 -18.97
C VAL A 251 1.13 22.61 -19.43
N TYR A 252 1.64 21.44 -19.04
CA TYR A 252 3.01 20.98 -19.31
C TYR A 252 3.08 19.89 -20.39
N GLY A 253 1.97 19.62 -21.08
CA GLY A 253 1.81 18.51 -22.01
C GLY A 253 1.18 17.27 -21.37
N ASP A 254 1.14 16.18 -22.11
CA ASP A 254 0.45 14.95 -21.71
C ASP A 254 1.09 14.25 -20.50
N TRP A 255 0.36 13.31 -19.92
CA TRP A 255 0.80 12.54 -18.75
C TRP A 255 2.17 11.86 -18.99
N PRO A 256 3.10 11.88 -18.01
CA PRO A 256 2.99 12.43 -16.67
C PRO A 256 3.49 13.89 -16.55
N ALA A 257 3.69 14.62 -17.66
CA ALA A 257 4.32 15.95 -17.63
C ALA A 257 3.48 17.00 -16.89
N SER A 258 2.14 16.89 -16.93
CA SER A 258 1.22 17.73 -16.14
C SER A 258 0.85 17.12 -14.76
N GLY A 259 1.42 15.97 -14.40
CA GLY A 259 1.32 15.38 -13.06
C GLY A 259 0.09 14.50 -12.77
N GLU A 260 0.19 13.75 -11.68
CA GLU A 260 -0.88 12.95 -11.05
C GLU A 260 -0.64 12.91 -9.53
N ILE A 261 -1.69 12.90 -8.71
CA ILE A 261 -1.58 12.85 -7.24
C ILE A 261 -2.46 11.72 -6.68
N ASP A 262 -1.84 10.64 -6.23
CA ASP A 262 -2.54 9.49 -5.68
C ASP A 262 -2.60 9.61 -4.16
N ILE A 263 -3.79 9.93 -3.64
CA ILE A 263 -4.02 10.12 -2.21
C ILE A 263 -4.02 8.76 -1.52
N ALA A 264 -4.76 7.81 -2.08
CA ALA A 264 -4.84 6.44 -1.58
C ALA A 264 -5.23 5.44 -2.68
N GLU A 265 -4.32 4.54 -3.02
CA GLU A 265 -4.59 3.32 -3.78
C GLU A 265 -4.47 2.09 -2.89
N SER A 266 -5.20 1.01 -3.18
CA SER A 266 -5.00 -0.30 -2.52
C SER A 266 -5.22 -1.48 -3.49
N LYS A 267 -5.05 -2.70 -3.00
CA LYS A 267 -5.47 -3.94 -3.67
C LYS A 267 -6.45 -4.67 -2.78
N GLY A 268 -7.66 -4.92 -3.23
CA GLY A 268 -8.71 -5.59 -2.43
C GLY A 268 -8.48 -7.08 -2.17
N ASN A 269 -7.36 -7.65 -2.65
CA ASN A 269 -6.92 -9.02 -2.39
C ASN A 269 -6.86 -9.36 -0.89
N ALA A 270 -7.14 -10.63 -0.58
CA ALA A 270 -7.08 -11.12 0.80
C ALA A 270 -5.63 -11.30 1.27
N VAL A 271 -5.32 -10.82 2.48
CA VAL A 271 -3.98 -10.91 3.10
C VAL A 271 -3.75 -12.31 3.65
N LYS A 272 -2.82 -13.03 3.02
CA LYS A 272 -2.40 -14.42 3.29
C LYS A 272 -1.16 -14.46 4.20
N SER A 273 -0.27 -13.45 4.14
CA SER A 273 0.97 -13.35 4.92
C SER A 273 1.18 -11.97 5.58
N ARG A 274 2.32 -11.75 6.28
CA ARG A 274 2.71 -10.43 6.80
C ARG A 274 3.46 -9.57 5.79
N GLN A 275 3.92 -10.16 4.70
CA GLN A 275 4.73 -9.54 3.66
C GLN A 275 3.85 -8.93 2.56
N ASP A 276 2.59 -9.37 2.48
CA ASP A 276 1.58 -8.94 1.52
C ASP A 276 1.28 -7.45 1.65
N GLN A 277 1.16 -6.78 0.50
CA GLN A 277 0.75 -5.38 0.37
C GLN A 277 -0.59 -5.31 -0.37
N PHE A 278 -1.65 -5.78 0.30
CA PHE A 278 -3.02 -5.83 -0.22
C PHE A 278 -3.95 -4.93 0.62
N GLY A 279 -5.14 -5.40 1.04
CA GLY A 279 -6.11 -4.60 1.79
C GLY A 279 -5.61 -4.09 3.15
N ASN A 280 -4.47 -4.57 3.65
CA ASN A 280 -3.74 -4.02 4.80
C ASN A 280 -2.90 -2.78 4.45
N THR A 281 -2.76 -2.43 3.18
CA THR A 281 -1.78 -1.44 2.68
C THR A 281 -2.46 -0.45 1.75
N VAL A 282 -2.12 0.83 1.94
CA VAL A 282 -2.47 1.91 1.01
C VAL A 282 -1.19 2.57 0.52
N ARG A 283 -1.13 2.82 -0.78
CA ARG A 283 -0.07 3.59 -1.44
C ARG A 283 -0.53 5.03 -1.64
N SER A 284 0.41 5.96 -1.55
CA SER A 284 0.25 7.32 -2.08
C SER A 284 1.45 7.62 -2.98
N SER A 285 1.21 8.18 -4.16
CA SER A 285 2.20 8.39 -5.22
C SER A 285 2.05 9.80 -5.82
N LEU A 286 3.09 10.24 -6.52
CA LEU A 286 3.02 11.37 -7.45
C LEU A 286 3.62 10.91 -8.78
N HIS A 287 2.85 10.89 -9.86
CA HIS A 287 3.42 10.66 -11.20
C HIS A 287 3.87 12.00 -11.78
N PHE A 288 5.12 12.06 -12.26
CA PHE A 288 5.72 13.25 -12.85
C PHE A 288 6.94 12.86 -13.70
N GLY A 289 7.10 13.48 -14.86
CA GLY A 289 8.23 13.24 -15.76
C GLY A 289 7.98 13.81 -17.15
N PRO A 290 9.00 13.93 -18.02
CA PRO A 290 8.85 14.53 -19.35
C PRO A 290 8.04 13.68 -20.35
N ASN A 291 7.77 12.42 -20.06
CA ASN A 291 7.02 11.47 -20.88
C ASN A 291 6.84 10.13 -20.13
N THR A 292 5.99 9.26 -20.66
CA THR A 292 5.69 7.92 -20.13
C THR A 292 6.90 6.99 -19.96
N GLU A 293 7.98 7.15 -20.75
CA GLU A 293 9.20 6.34 -20.57
C GLU A 293 10.01 6.73 -19.33
N GLN A 294 9.75 7.92 -18.79
CA GLN A 294 10.53 8.56 -17.72
C GLN A 294 9.62 9.09 -16.60
N ASP A 295 8.52 8.40 -16.36
CA ASP A 295 7.68 8.64 -15.18
C ASP A 295 8.44 8.28 -13.89
N HIS A 296 8.47 9.23 -12.95
CA HIS A 296 9.39 9.20 -11.80
C HIS A 296 8.72 8.90 -10.45
N TRP A 297 7.49 8.35 -10.48
CA TRP A 297 6.67 7.97 -9.32
C TRP A 297 7.42 7.24 -8.20
N PHE A 298 8.37 6.38 -8.56
CA PHE A 298 9.15 5.56 -7.63
C PHE A 298 10.02 6.38 -6.64
N SER A 299 10.32 7.65 -6.92
CA SER A 299 11.01 8.57 -5.97
C SER A 299 10.06 9.48 -5.18
N ALA A 300 8.76 9.32 -5.40
CA ALA A 300 7.68 10.09 -4.81
C ALA A 300 6.51 9.17 -4.39
N THR A 301 6.83 8.01 -3.82
CA THR A 301 5.87 7.03 -3.32
C THR A 301 6.03 6.81 -1.82
N GLY A 302 4.93 6.80 -1.08
CA GLY A 302 4.84 6.31 0.29
C GLY A 302 3.91 5.10 0.39
N VAL A 303 4.19 4.21 1.34
CA VAL A 303 3.43 2.98 1.55
C VAL A 303 3.03 2.89 3.02
N SER A 304 1.73 2.79 3.27
CA SER A 304 1.11 2.94 4.59
C SER A 304 0.37 1.66 4.97
N THR A 305 1.07 0.76 5.65
CA THR A 305 0.51 -0.54 6.09
C THR A 305 -0.14 -0.44 7.48
N LEU A 306 -1.20 -1.22 7.68
CA LEU A 306 -1.90 -1.47 8.93
C LEU A 306 -1.47 -2.82 9.52
N PHE A 307 -1.46 -2.93 10.84
CA PHE A 307 -1.14 -4.18 11.53
C PHE A 307 -2.41 -4.77 12.17
N ARG A 308 -2.87 -5.92 11.66
CA ARG A 308 -4.10 -6.62 12.09
C ARG A 308 -5.40 -5.82 11.92
N SER A 309 -5.43 -4.86 10.99
CA SER A 309 -6.64 -4.25 10.45
C SER A 309 -6.42 -3.99 8.95
N TYR A 310 -7.49 -3.70 8.22
CA TYR A 310 -7.54 -3.59 6.77
C TYR A 310 -8.38 -2.37 6.36
N PHE A 311 -7.94 -1.68 5.31
CA PHE A 311 -8.63 -0.51 4.74
C PHE A 311 -9.96 -0.88 4.09
N ASN A 312 -10.24 -2.16 3.84
CA ASN A 312 -11.51 -2.69 3.34
C ASN A 312 -12.39 -3.37 4.40
N ASP A 313 -12.05 -3.24 5.69
CA ASP A 313 -12.91 -3.62 6.83
C ASP A 313 -13.49 -2.37 7.52
N GLU A 314 -12.70 -1.31 7.70
CA GLU A 314 -13.10 -0.10 8.43
C GLU A 314 -13.00 1.17 7.56
N PHE A 315 -13.71 2.24 7.94
CA PHE A 315 -13.65 3.53 7.25
C PHE A 315 -12.47 4.39 7.74
N TYR A 316 -11.56 4.73 6.83
CA TYR A 316 -10.42 5.60 7.06
C TYR A 316 -10.58 6.92 6.29
N THR A 317 -10.22 8.05 6.92
CA THR A 317 -10.05 9.32 6.19
C THR A 317 -8.68 9.31 5.51
N PHE A 318 -8.68 9.17 4.19
CA PHE A 318 -7.52 9.40 3.34
C PHE A 318 -7.45 10.89 3.06
N GLY A 319 -6.31 11.51 3.33
CA GLY A 319 -6.16 12.95 3.20
C GLY A 319 -4.89 13.35 2.49
N LEU A 320 -4.94 14.49 1.84
CA LEU A 320 -3.89 15.16 1.08
C LEU A 320 -3.86 16.62 1.52
N GLU A 321 -2.68 17.19 1.68
CA GLU A 321 -2.48 18.63 1.83
C GLU A 321 -1.23 19.05 1.06
N TRP A 322 -1.32 20.15 0.32
CA TRP A 322 -0.17 20.70 -0.38
C TRP A 322 -0.18 22.22 -0.49
N ASP A 323 1.02 22.77 -0.51
CA ASP A 323 1.35 24.18 -0.73
C ASP A 323 2.61 24.28 -1.61
N GLU A 324 3.14 25.49 -1.82
CA GLU A 324 4.34 25.72 -2.65
C GLU A 324 5.62 25.01 -2.15
N GLU A 325 5.68 24.56 -0.89
CA GLU A 325 6.87 23.95 -0.30
C GLU A 325 6.78 22.43 -0.14
N SER A 326 5.57 21.87 0.00
CA SER A 326 5.40 20.44 0.22
C SER A 326 4.04 19.89 -0.21
N ILE A 327 4.04 18.59 -0.50
CA ILE A 327 2.84 17.77 -0.71
C ILE A 327 2.94 16.53 0.18
N TRP A 328 1.87 16.22 0.92
CA TRP A 328 1.88 15.08 1.84
C TRP A 328 0.49 14.50 2.06
N THR A 329 0.44 13.19 2.30
CA THR A 329 -0.81 12.44 2.51
C THR A 329 -0.83 11.79 3.89
N TRP A 330 -2.01 11.41 4.39
CA TRP A 330 -2.19 10.71 5.67
C TRP A 330 -3.37 9.74 5.67
N ARG A 331 -3.42 8.90 6.70
CA ARG A 331 -4.57 8.04 7.00
C ARG A 331 -5.13 8.27 8.41
N GLY A 332 -6.43 8.51 8.51
CA GLY A 332 -7.18 8.74 9.74
C GLY A 332 -6.95 10.10 10.40
N THR A 333 -5.69 10.50 10.62
CA THR A 333 -5.34 11.80 11.23
C THR A 333 -4.12 12.42 10.56
N ARG A 334 -4.07 13.76 10.44
CA ARG A 334 -2.94 14.52 9.86
C ARG A 334 -1.55 14.18 10.48
N SER A 335 -1.53 13.70 11.73
CA SER A 335 -0.32 13.21 12.41
C SER A 335 0.21 11.85 11.92
N ARG A 336 -0.57 11.11 11.12
CA ARG A 336 -0.26 9.76 10.61
C ARG A 336 0.03 9.82 9.11
N LYS A 337 1.08 10.56 8.73
CA LYS A 337 1.52 10.68 7.34
C LYS A 337 1.74 9.31 6.69
N SER A 338 1.29 9.17 5.44
CA SER A 338 1.54 8.01 4.57
C SER A 338 2.67 8.31 3.58
N PHE A 339 2.79 9.57 3.16
CA PHE A 339 3.79 10.08 2.22
C PHE A 339 4.06 11.57 2.48
N GLU A 340 5.27 12.04 2.16
CA GLU A 340 5.66 13.46 2.17
C GLU A 340 6.78 13.71 1.16
N LYS A 341 6.59 14.73 0.31
CA LYS A 341 7.60 15.27 -0.60
C LYS A 341 7.73 16.77 -0.33
N LYS A 342 8.97 17.22 -0.18
CA LYS A 342 9.32 18.65 -0.09
C LYS A 342 9.96 19.11 -1.39
N PHE A 343 9.72 20.37 -1.72
CA PHE A 343 10.20 21.04 -2.93
C PHE A 343 11.43 21.93 -2.65
N ASP A 344 12.26 21.51 -1.68
CA ASP A 344 13.55 22.10 -1.31
C ASP A 344 14.55 22.16 -2.49
N ARG A 345 14.29 21.37 -3.54
CA ARG A 345 15.03 21.31 -4.81
C ARG A 345 14.08 21.09 -5.98
N ASN A 346 14.54 21.45 -7.16
CA ASN A 346 13.77 21.30 -8.38
C ASN A 346 13.48 19.84 -8.74
N LEU A 347 12.22 19.49 -9.09
CA LEU A 347 11.86 18.13 -9.52
C LEU A 347 12.60 17.69 -10.79
N TRP A 348 12.89 18.60 -11.72
CA TRP A 348 13.68 18.29 -12.91
C TRP A 348 15.11 17.88 -12.56
N GLU A 349 15.79 18.73 -11.80
CA GLU A 349 17.21 18.58 -11.47
C GLU A 349 17.46 17.44 -10.49
N SER A 350 16.54 17.18 -9.57
CA SER A 350 16.65 16.09 -8.59
C SER A 350 16.36 14.70 -9.18
N SER A 351 15.68 14.62 -10.32
CA SER A 351 15.27 13.35 -10.95
C SER A 351 16.27 12.82 -11.99
N ASN A 352 17.21 13.64 -12.48
CA ASN A 352 18.27 13.23 -13.41
C ASN A 352 17.75 12.53 -14.69
N PHE A 353 16.69 13.09 -15.30
CA PHE A 353 16.08 12.54 -16.52
C PHE A 353 17.09 12.33 -17.66
N LEU A 354 16.90 11.24 -18.41
CA LEU A 354 17.69 10.91 -19.59
C LEU A 354 17.43 11.95 -20.71
N PRO A 355 18.48 12.47 -21.37
CA PRO A 355 18.35 13.56 -22.35
C PRO A 355 17.70 13.15 -23.68
N ALA A 356 17.42 11.86 -23.88
CA ALA A 356 16.72 11.33 -25.04
C ALA A 356 15.80 10.15 -24.65
N THR A 357 14.71 9.97 -25.40
CA THR A 357 13.87 8.77 -25.35
C THR A 357 14.56 7.56 -25.99
N LYS A 358 14.00 6.36 -25.82
CA LYS A 358 14.50 5.13 -26.49
C LYS A 358 14.54 5.25 -28.02
N ASN A 359 13.65 6.08 -28.58
CA ASN A 359 13.59 6.41 -30.01
C ASN A 359 14.53 7.56 -30.43
N GLY A 360 15.41 8.02 -29.55
CA GLY A 360 16.40 9.08 -29.83
C GLY A 360 15.83 10.50 -29.91
N SER A 361 14.57 10.72 -29.52
CA SER A 361 13.97 12.06 -29.50
C SER A 361 14.48 12.84 -28.28
N VAL A 362 14.92 14.09 -28.50
CA VAL A 362 15.49 14.94 -27.44
C VAL A 362 14.44 15.27 -26.37
N VAL A 363 14.81 15.06 -25.11
CA VAL A 363 13.95 15.28 -23.95
C VAL A 363 14.23 16.66 -23.37
N ASN A 364 13.21 17.54 -23.44
CA ASN A 364 13.28 18.91 -22.93
C ASN A 364 12.56 19.03 -21.57
N ASN A 365 12.95 20.01 -20.76
CA ASN A 365 12.27 20.32 -19.49
C ASN A 365 10.91 21.00 -19.77
N PRO A 366 9.75 20.35 -19.48
CA PRO A 366 8.44 20.93 -19.72
C PRO A 366 8.09 22.03 -18.70
N TRP A 367 8.64 21.95 -17.48
CA TRP A 367 8.36 22.86 -16.37
C TRP A 367 9.19 24.16 -16.40
N LYS A 368 10.05 24.34 -17.42
CA LYS A 368 10.95 25.51 -17.57
C LYS A 368 10.22 26.86 -17.57
N SER A 369 8.94 26.88 -17.96
CA SER A 369 8.07 28.07 -18.00
C SER A 369 7.25 28.30 -16.72
N SER A 370 7.30 27.40 -15.73
CA SER A 370 6.63 27.60 -14.44
C SER A 370 7.22 28.78 -13.68
N LEU A 371 6.38 29.47 -12.89
CA LEU A 371 6.82 30.46 -11.90
C LEU A 371 7.22 29.80 -10.56
N HIS A 372 6.76 28.56 -10.31
CA HIS A 372 7.04 27.76 -9.12
C HIS A 372 7.77 26.47 -9.54
N THR A 373 8.89 26.62 -10.28
CA THR A 373 9.58 25.52 -10.97
C THR A 373 9.98 24.34 -10.09
N ASN A 374 10.08 24.52 -8.76
CA ASN A 374 10.43 23.45 -7.84
C ASN A 374 9.31 22.45 -7.57
N ILE A 375 8.05 22.89 -7.65
CA ILE A 375 6.84 22.10 -7.36
C ILE A 375 6.12 21.67 -8.64
N ALA A 376 6.28 22.40 -9.75
CA ALA A 376 5.74 22.02 -11.05
C ALA A 376 6.06 20.55 -11.40
N PRO A 377 5.04 19.73 -11.74
CA PRO A 377 3.72 20.15 -12.24
C PRO A 377 2.61 20.38 -11.19
N PHE A 378 2.88 20.25 -9.89
CA PHE A 378 1.86 20.35 -8.83
C PHE A 378 1.48 21.80 -8.45
N ASP A 379 1.88 22.77 -9.27
CA ASP A 379 1.55 24.20 -9.20
C ASP A 379 0.31 24.59 -10.05
N GLN A 380 -0.48 23.59 -10.45
CA GLN A 380 -1.72 23.72 -11.22
C GLN A 380 -2.96 23.34 -10.39
N ASP A 381 -4.15 23.56 -10.97
CA ASP A 381 -5.41 23.11 -10.40
C ASP A 381 -5.63 21.62 -10.67
N PHE A 382 -5.95 20.82 -9.66
CA PHE A 382 -6.24 19.39 -9.77
C PHE A 382 -7.70 19.07 -9.43
N TYR A 383 -8.32 18.15 -10.16
CA TYR A 383 -9.67 17.63 -9.90
C TYR A 383 -9.62 16.20 -9.32
N LEU A 384 -10.63 15.83 -8.54
CA LEU A 384 -10.68 14.55 -7.82
C LEU A 384 -11.28 13.44 -8.69
N ILE A 385 -10.78 12.22 -8.51
CA ILE A 385 -11.26 10.98 -9.11
C ILE A 385 -11.44 9.92 -8.00
N LEU A 386 -12.54 9.18 -8.09
CA LEU A 386 -12.88 8.04 -7.23
C LEU A 386 -13.30 6.87 -8.12
N ASP A 387 -12.63 5.73 -8.02
CA ASP A 387 -12.99 4.54 -8.80
C ASP A 387 -12.61 3.21 -8.11
N VAL A 388 -13.05 2.11 -8.72
CA VAL A 388 -12.55 0.76 -8.44
C VAL A 388 -12.21 0.09 -9.76
N ALA A 389 -10.94 0.16 -10.16
CA ALA A 389 -10.39 -0.62 -11.25
C ALA A 389 -10.30 -2.12 -10.90
N VAL A 390 -10.14 -2.98 -11.92
CA VAL A 390 -9.92 -4.42 -11.74
C VAL A 390 -8.88 -4.92 -12.73
N GLY A 391 -7.83 -5.57 -12.21
CA GLY A 391 -6.70 -6.06 -13.01
C GLY A 391 -5.88 -4.94 -13.65
N GLY A 392 -5.45 -5.13 -14.90
CA GLY A 392 -4.58 -4.20 -15.63
C GLY A 392 -3.17 -4.75 -15.90
N THR A 393 -2.44 -4.13 -16.83
CA THR A 393 -1.10 -4.61 -17.26
C THR A 393 0.05 -3.62 -17.05
N ASN A 394 -0.22 -2.44 -16.48
CA ASN A 394 0.78 -1.40 -16.20
C ASN A 394 1.88 -1.77 -15.19
N GLY A 395 1.77 -2.92 -14.50
CA GLY A 395 2.70 -3.33 -13.43
C GLY A 395 2.15 -3.23 -12.01
N TYR A 396 1.00 -2.60 -11.77
CA TYR A 396 0.44 -2.46 -10.42
C TYR A 396 0.25 -3.82 -9.74
N PHE A 397 -0.32 -4.78 -10.46
CA PHE A 397 -0.19 -6.21 -10.18
C PHE A 397 1.06 -6.73 -10.90
N ASN A 398 2.16 -6.93 -10.18
CA ASN A 398 3.43 -7.38 -10.76
C ASN A 398 3.37 -8.83 -11.26
N ASP A 399 4.13 -9.13 -12.31
CA ASP A 399 4.39 -10.51 -12.73
C ASP A 399 5.44 -11.13 -11.80
N GLY A 400 5.20 -12.37 -11.33
CA GLY A 400 6.14 -13.07 -10.44
C GLY A 400 6.19 -12.55 -9.00
N ASP A 401 5.23 -11.72 -8.57
CA ASP A 401 5.11 -11.27 -7.18
C ASP A 401 4.88 -12.46 -6.23
N PRO A 402 5.77 -12.74 -5.26
CA PRO A 402 5.64 -13.88 -4.36
C PRO A 402 4.41 -13.84 -3.44
N SER A 403 3.74 -12.69 -3.31
CA SER A 403 2.48 -12.57 -2.56
C SER A 403 1.24 -12.90 -3.42
N THR A 404 1.34 -12.83 -4.75
CA THR A 404 0.31 -13.26 -5.71
C THR A 404 0.83 -14.31 -6.70
N PRO A 405 1.30 -15.49 -6.24
CA PRO A 405 1.76 -16.57 -7.12
C PRO A 405 0.60 -17.20 -7.94
N ASP A 406 -0.64 -16.86 -7.58
CA ASP A 406 -1.90 -17.26 -8.19
C ASP A 406 -2.46 -16.21 -9.17
N LYS A 407 -1.68 -15.16 -9.53
CA LYS A 407 -2.06 -14.15 -10.53
C LYS A 407 -2.34 -14.81 -11.90
N PRO A 408 -3.57 -14.71 -12.46
CA PRO A 408 -3.95 -15.46 -13.65
C PRO A 408 -3.57 -14.84 -15.01
N TRP A 409 -2.80 -13.75 -15.03
CA TRP A 409 -2.32 -13.12 -16.27
C TRP A 409 -0.86 -12.65 -16.15
N SER A 410 -0.18 -12.56 -17.28
CA SER A 410 1.08 -11.80 -17.42
C SER A 410 0.79 -10.42 -17.99
N ASN A 411 1.48 -9.40 -17.48
CA ASN A 411 1.41 -8.04 -18.00
C ASN A 411 1.89 -7.92 -19.46
N SER A 412 2.76 -8.84 -19.89
CA SER A 412 3.25 -8.96 -21.28
C SER A 412 2.56 -10.10 -22.06
N GLY A 413 1.42 -10.60 -21.57
CA GLY A 413 0.66 -11.66 -22.24
C GLY A 413 -0.03 -11.21 -23.53
N ILE A 414 -0.40 -12.17 -24.40
CA ILE A 414 -1.08 -11.88 -25.67
C ILE A 414 -2.53 -11.42 -25.47
N ASN A 415 -3.27 -12.11 -24.59
CA ASN A 415 -4.68 -11.81 -24.29
C ASN A 415 -4.93 -11.81 -22.76
N PRO A 416 -4.26 -10.94 -21.98
CA PRO A 416 -4.25 -11.04 -20.51
C PRO A 416 -5.64 -10.86 -19.88
N ARG A 417 -6.49 -10.01 -20.48
CA ARG A 417 -7.91 -9.84 -20.12
C ARG A 417 -8.71 -11.14 -20.31
N ALA A 418 -8.37 -11.95 -21.31
CA ALA A 418 -9.00 -13.25 -21.55
C ALA A 418 -8.46 -14.33 -20.61
N ASP A 419 -7.17 -14.30 -20.26
CA ASP A 419 -6.58 -15.23 -19.29
C ASP A 419 -7.13 -14.99 -17.87
N PHE A 420 -7.28 -13.73 -17.48
CA PHE A 420 -8.04 -13.30 -16.30
C PHE A 420 -9.48 -13.83 -16.31
N TRP A 421 -10.20 -13.75 -17.44
CA TRP A 421 -11.57 -14.28 -17.57
C TRP A 421 -11.67 -15.81 -17.53
N LYS A 422 -10.71 -16.53 -18.13
CA LYS A 422 -10.61 -18.00 -18.02
C LYS A 422 -10.52 -18.43 -16.55
N ALA A 423 -9.76 -17.69 -15.76
CA ALA A 423 -9.54 -17.93 -14.33
C ALA A 423 -10.64 -17.38 -13.38
N ARG A 424 -11.78 -16.87 -13.88
CA ARG A 424 -12.84 -16.29 -13.03
C ARG A 424 -13.29 -17.20 -11.88
N ASP A 425 -13.24 -18.51 -12.08
CA ASP A 425 -13.66 -19.49 -11.07
C ASP A 425 -12.71 -19.56 -9.85
N SER A 426 -11.51 -18.96 -9.90
CA SER A 426 -10.64 -18.77 -8.72
C SER A 426 -10.86 -17.46 -7.99
N TRP A 427 -11.16 -16.36 -8.69
CA TRP A 427 -11.24 -15.02 -8.09
C TRP A 427 -12.65 -14.51 -7.81
N VAL A 428 -13.67 -14.86 -8.62
CA VAL A 428 -15.07 -14.48 -8.36
C VAL A 428 -15.56 -14.96 -6.98
N PRO A 429 -15.21 -16.16 -6.47
CA PRO A 429 -15.61 -16.59 -5.12
C PRO A 429 -15.00 -15.75 -3.98
N THR A 430 -13.96 -14.95 -4.24
CA THR A 430 -13.35 -14.05 -3.23
C THR A 430 -14.10 -12.72 -3.11
N TRP A 431 -14.97 -12.41 -4.06
CA TRP A 431 -15.74 -11.16 -4.10
C TRP A 431 -17.00 -11.31 -3.22
N PRO A 432 -17.20 -10.43 -2.21
CA PRO A 432 -18.41 -10.46 -1.40
C PRO A 432 -19.68 -10.35 -2.24
N GLN A 433 -20.72 -11.11 -1.89
CA GLN A 433 -21.97 -11.11 -2.66
C GLN A 433 -22.74 -9.79 -2.51
N ASP A 434 -22.74 -9.21 -1.30
CA ASP A 434 -23.29 -7.88 -1.03
C ASP A 434 -22.45 -6.78 -1.74
N PRO A 435 -23.05 -5.97 -2.63
CA PRO A 435 -22.41 -4.79 -3.21
C PRO A 435 -21.75 -3.85 -2.19
N LYS A 436 -22.32 -3.70 -0.98
CA LYS A 436 -21.84 -2.80 0.08
C LYS A 436 -20.57 -3.29 0.79
N GLU A 437 -20.29 -4.59 0.71
CA GLU A 437 -19.07 -5.19 1.23
C GLU A 437 -18.01 -5.47 0.16
N ARG A 438 -18.43 -5.54 -1.12
CA ARG A 438 -17.52 -5.70 -2.26
C ARG A 438 -16.94 -4.38 -2.75
N GLY A 439 -17.77 -3.36 -2.90
CA GLY A 439 -17.37 -2.06 -3.45
C GLY A 439 -16.56 -1.20 -2.48
N MET A 440 -15.92 -0.16 -3.01
CA MET A 440 -15.46 0.95 -2.20
C MET A 440 -16.68 1.74 -1.72
N ALA A 441 -16.75 2.02 -0.42
CA ALA A 441 -17.79 2.84 0.18
C ALA A 441 -17.19 4.15 0.68
N VAL A 442 -17.70 5.29 0.23
CA VAL A 442 -17.25 6.64 0.57
C VAL A 442 -18.32 7.33 1.39
N ASP A 443 -17.95 7.77 2.59
CA ASP A 443 -18.82 8.35 3.62
C ASP A 443 -18.88 9.88 3.51
N TYR A 444 -17.75 10.53 3.19
CA TYR A 444 -17.74 11.94 2.77
C TYR A 444 -16.54 12.26 1.88
N VAL A 445 -16.67 13.34 1.11
CA VAL A 445 -15.60 14.02 0.38
C VAL A 445 -15.59 15.48 0.78
N LYS A 446 -14.40 16.02 1.11
CA LYS A 446 -14.20 17.45 1.36
C LYS A 446 -12.96 17.95 0.64
N MET A 447 -13.07 19.12 0.02
CA MET A 447 -11.98 19.82 -0.66
C MET A 447 -11.96 21.28 -0.21
N TRP A 448 -10.79 21.77 0.20
CA TRP A 448 -10.57 23.17 0.54
C TRP A 448 -9.36 23.71 -0.23
N GLN A 449 -9.43 24.97 -0.65
CA GLN A 449 -8.34 25.68 -1.31
C GLN A 449 -7.79 26.79 -0.41
N GLN A 450 -6.49 27.09 -0.52
CA GLN A 450 -5.84 28.19 0.18
C GLN A 450 -6.47 29.55 -0.20
N CYS A 451 -6.76 30.40 0.78
CA CYS A 451 -7.44 31.69 0.60
C CYS A 451 -7.18 32.70 1.74
#